data_AF-A0A3C0I0U1-F1
#
_entry.id   AF-A0A3C0I0U1-F1
#
_cell.length_a   1.000
_cell.length_b   1.000
_cell.length_c   1.000
_cell.angle_alpha   90.00
_cell.angle_beta   90.00
_cell.angle_gamma   90.00
#
_symmetry.space_group_name_H-M   'P 1'
#
loop_
_entity.id
_entity.type
_entity.pdbx_description
1 polymer ?
#
loop_
_entity_poly.entity_id
_entity_poly.type
_entity_poly.pdbx_seq_one_letter_code
_entity_poly.pdbx_strand_id
1 'polypeptide(L)'
;MSLHSRTIAKALREHFTGDIPVMKAPFEHKKLMVSIKSQLEKTKGITLSTYYSHRDNDPDRLCRFEVFDDEFRFYNSDSFALKFNENNELIIEHYSAQAMVYQIEQVYTFIDRLKVEYKNKKARQLKREKINKLKQQAIVAKVKEIAKEDRFEFYVREYSIKLKLTVRIEEGKIVEFDIPYNQFQDILKDLRSVIHDIRELQKSGISFKILNDSGRGYYGWITPDSL
;
A
#
# COMPACT_ATOMS: atom_id res chain seq x y z
N MET A 1 6.72 0.27 -7.27
CA MET A 1 5.79 0.16 -6.13
C MET A 1 5.67 -1.33 -5.85
N SER A 2 5.88 -1.80 -4.63
CA SER A 2 5.75 -3.23 -4.33
C SER A 2 4.31 -3.72 -4.52
N LEU A 3 4.10 -4.94 -5.00
CA LEU A 3 2.77 -5.55 -5.04
C LEU A 3 2.32 -5.90 -3.62
N HIS A 4 1.02 -6.12 -3.45
CA HIS A 4 0.51 -6.60 -2.17
C HIS A 4 0.99 -8.04 -1.95
N SER A 5 1.43 -8.40 -0.74
CA SER A 5 1.95 -9.76 -0.42
C SER A 5 0.99 -10.87 -0.85
N ARG A 6 -0.31 -10.71 -0.58
CA ARG A 6 -1.38 -11.61 -1.08
C ARG A 6 -1.40 -11.80 -2.61
N THR A 7 -1.11 -10.74 -3.38
CA THR A 7 -1.03 -10.83 -4.85
C THR A 7 0.16 -11.69 -5.26
N ILE A 8 1.33 -11.50 -4.63
CA ILE A 8 2.53 -12.28 -4.92
C ILE A 8 2.37 -13.73 -4.50
N ALA A 9 1.84 -13.99 -3.30
CA ALA A 9 1.57 -15.34 -2.81
C ALA A 9 0.62 -16.10 -3.75
N LYS A 10 -0.42 -15.42 -4.27
CA LYS A 10 -1.32 -15.99 -5.28
C LYS A 10 -0.57 -16.28 -6.58
N ALA A 11 0.23 -15.33 -7.08
CA ALA A 11 0.99 -15.49 -8.30
C ALA A 11 1.99 -16.66 -8.20
N LEU A 12 2.71 -16.78 -7.08
CA LEU A 12 3.64 -17.89 -6.82
C LEU A 12 2.93 -19.24 -6.91
N ARG A 13 1.85 -19.42 -6.16
CA ARG A 13 1.08 -20.67 -6.11
C ARG A 13 0.49 -21.07 -7.47
N GLU A 14 0.02 -20.10 -8.25
CA GLU A 14 -0.59 -20.37 -9.55
C GLU A 14 0.43 -20.56 -10.67
N HIS A 15 1.61 -19.96 -10.56
CA HIS A 15 2.62 -19.98 -11.62
C HIS A 15 3.54 -21.19 -11.54
N PHE A 16 3.96 -21.52 -10.32
CA PHE A 16 4.90 -22.61 -10.06
C PHE A 16 4.15 -23.90 -9.76
N THR A 17 3.75 -24.58 -10.83
CA THR A 17 3.06 -25.87 -10.79
C THR A 17 3.80 -26.89 -11.65
N GLY A 18 3.68 -28.17 -11.29
CA GLY A 18 4.34 -29.28 -11.99
C GLY A 18 4.38 -30.52 -11.11
N ASP A 19 4.94 -31.60 -11.64
CA ASP A 19 4.96 -32.90 -10.96
C ASP A 19 6.27 -33.15 -10.19
N ILE A 20 7.42 -32.78 -10.79
CA ILE A 20 8.75 -33.04 -10.22
C ILE A 20 9.51 -31.73 -10.06
N PRO A 21 9.87 -31.32 -8.83
CA PRO A 21 10.65 -30.11 -8.62
C PRO A 21 12.07 -30.26 -9.17
N VAL A 22 12.72 -29.14 -9.48
CA VAL A 22 14.12 -29.13 -9.89
C VAL A 22 14.98 -29.55 -8.70
N MET A 23 15.46 -30.78 -8.75
CA MET A 23 16.37 -31.36 -7.77
C MET A 23 17.79 -31.45 -8.32
N LYS A 24 18.77 -31.12 -7.48
CA LYS A 24 20.20 -31.22 -7.83
C LYS A 24 21.01 -31.71 -6.65
N ALA A 25 22.08 -32.45 -6.93
CA ALA A 25 22.99 -32.84 -5.86
C ALA A 25 23.67 -31.58 -5.26
N PRO A 26 24.02 -31.57 -3.96
CA PRO A 26 24.60 -30.39 -3.31
C PRO A 26 25.80 -29.75 -4.04
N PHE A 27 26.62 -30.57 -4.71
CA PHE A 27 27.78 -30.08 -5.46
C PHE A 27 27.41 -29.36 -6.78
N GLU A 28 26.21 -29.57 -7.31
CA GLU A 28 25.72 -28.91 -8.52
C GLU A 28 25.02 -27.57 -8.23
N HIS A 29 24.62 -27.31 -6.97
CA HIS A 29 23.82 -26.15 -6.58
C HIS A 29 24.47 -24.83 -7.02
N LYS A 30 25.75 -24.66 -6.71
CA LYS A 30 26.52 -23.44 -7.06
C LYS A 30 26.55 -23.21 -8.57
N LYS A 31 26.81 -24.26 -9.36
CA LYS A 31 26.86 -24.15 -10.83
C LYS A 31 25.52 -23.70 -11.40
N LEU A 32 24.40 -24.25 -10.89
CA LEU A 32 23.07 -23.83 -11.32
C LEU A 32 22.78 -22.38 -10.91
N MET A 33 23.09 -21.99 -9.68
CA MET A 33 22.85 -20.62 -9.19
C MET A 33 23.61 -19.58 -10.01
N VAL A 34 24.88 -19.84 -10.36
CA VAL A 34 25.67 -18.96 -11.24
C VAL A 34 25.02 -18.82 -12.63
N SER A 35 24.52 -19.92 -13.19
CA SER A 35 23.82 -19.89 -14.48
C SER A 35 22.53 -19.05 -14.41
N ILE A 36 21.71 -19.25 -13.38
CA ILE A 36 20.48 -18.48 -13.17
C ILE A 36 20.79 -17.00 -12.97
N LYS A 37 21.75 -16.66 -12.10
CA LYS A 37 22.21 -15.28 -11.86
C LYS A 37 22.58 -14.59 -13.18
N SER A 38 23.41 -15.24 -14.01
CA SER A 38 23.85 -14.68 -15.30
C SER A 38 22.69 -14.42 -16.27
N GLN A 39 21.65 -15.27 -16.28
CA GLN A 39 20.47 -15.04 -17.12
C GLN A 39 19.56 -13.93 -16.56
N LEU A 40 19.41 -13.87 -15.23
CA LEU A 40 18.63 -12.82 -14.57
C LEU A 40 19.26 -11.43 -14.74
N GLU A 41 20.60 -11.33 -14.70
CA GLU A 41 21.31 -10.06 -14.98
C GLU A 41 21.03 -9.51 -16.38
N LYS A 42 20.81 -10.39 -17.36
CA LYS A 42 20.46 -10.02 -18.74
C LYS A 42 18.99 -9.61 -18.88
N THR A 43 18.17 -9.89 -17.87
CA THR A 43 16.73 -9.63 -17.93
C THR A 43 16.45 -8.20 -17.50
N LYS A 44 15.88 -7.39 -18.42
CA LYS A 44 15.48 -6.01 -18.12
C LYS A 44 14.47 -5.96 -16.97
N GLY A 45 14.61 -4.97 -16.08
CA GLY A 45 13.72 -4.79 -14.93
C GLY A 45 14.07 -5.65 -13.71
N ILE A 46 15.25 -6.27 -13.73
CA ILE A 46 15.80 -7.05 -12.62
C ILE A 46 17.09 -6.42 -12.11
N THR A 47 17.30 -6.47 -10.80
CA THR A 47 18.59 -6.18 -10.18
C THR A 47 18.90 -7.32 -9.23
N LEU A 48 20.09 -7.89 -9.38
CA LEU A 48 20.58 -8.84 -8.41
C LEU A 48 20.99 -8.09 -7.15
N SER A 49 20.52 -8.58 -6.00
CA SER A 49 20.91 -8.01 -4.73
C SER A 49 22.20 -8.66 -4.27
N THR A 50 23.21 -7.84 -4.00
CA THR A 50 24.44 -8.26 -3.31
C THR A 50 24.30 -8.18 -1.80
N TYR A 51 23.11 -7.82 -1.29
CA TYR A 51 22.86 -7.73 0.14
C TYR A 51 22.69 -9.13 0.73
N TYR A 52 23.72 -9.58 1.45
CA TYR A 52 23.72 -10.84 2.16
C TYR A 52 23.26 -10.62 3.60
N SER A 53 22.28 -11.40 4.05
CA SER A 53 22.00 -11.47 5.47
C SER A 53 23.14 -12.24 6.15
N HIS A 54 23.51 -11.87 7.38
CA HIS A 54 24.41 -12.69 8.20
C HIS A 54 23.89 -14.13 8.44
N ARG A 55 22.63 -14.41 8.10
CA ARG A 55 22.01 -15.74 8.14
C ARG A 55 22.24 -16.56 6.87
N ASP A 56 22.72 -15.94 5.79
CA ASP A 56 23.02 -16.61 4.53
C ASP A 56 24.47 -17.14 4.59
N ASN A 57 24.64 -18.37 5.09
CA ASN A 57 25.96 -18.96 5.32
C ASN A 57 26.74 -19.28 4.03
N ASP A 58 26.08 -19.27 2.86
CA ASP A 58 26.72 -19.50 1.55
C ASP A 58 26.08 -18.62 0.45
N PRO A 59 26.67 -17.46 0.13
CA PRO A 59 26.14 -16.53 -0.88
C PRO A 59 26.14 -17.10 -2.30
N ASP A 60 26.94 -18.14 -2.56
CA ASP A 60 27.04 -18.77 -3.88
C ASP A 60 25.89 -19.76 -4.14
N ARG A 61 25.20 -20.20 -3.09
CA ARG A 61 24.00 -21.07 -3.17
C ARG A 61 22.68 -20.33 -3.18
N LEU A 62 22.72 -19.00 -3.12
CA LEU A 62 21.56 -18.14 -3.04
C LEU A 62 21.56 -17.15 -4.19
N CYS A 63 20.43 -16.99 -4.87
CA CYS A 63 20.21 -15.93 -5.84
C CYS A 63 19.09 -15.00 -5.35
N ARG A 64 19.48 -13.83 -4.84
CA ARG A 64 18.54 -12.76 -4.49
C ARG A 64 18.39 -11.80 -5.66
N PHE A 65 17.16 -11.49 -6.03
CA PHE A 65 16.88 -10.51 -7.07
C PHE A 65 15.66 -9.68 -6.73
N GLU A 66 15.62 -8.49 -7.28
CA GLU A 66 14.52 -7.55 -7.15
C GLU A 66 13.91 -7.32 -8.52
N VAL A 67 12.58 -7.33 -8.57
CA VAL A 67 11.83 -6.95 -9.76
C VAL A 67 11.30 -5.54 -9.56
N PHE A 68 11.55 -4.66 -10.53
CA PHE A 68 11.06 -3.29 -10.53
C PHE A 68 10.34 -2.94 -11.82
N ASP A 69 9.43 -1.97 -11.69
CA ASP A 69 8.94 -1.20 -12.82
C ASP A 69 10.01 -0.19 -13.21
N ASP A 70 10.29 -0.04 -14.51
CA ASP A 70 11.46 0.66 -15.08
C ASP A 70 11.67 2.11 -14.57
N GLU A 71 10.65 2.71 -13.95
CA GLU A 71 10.62 4.12 -13.54
C GLU A 71 11.09 4.40 -12.10
N PHE A 72 11.17 3.43 -11.18
CA PHE A 72 11.48 3.70 -9.77
C PHE A 72 12.39 2.63 -9.14
N ARG A 73 13.70 2.86 -9.18
CA ARG A 73 14.72 1.86 -8.79
C ARG A 73 14.99 1.70 -7.28
N PHE A 74 14.55 2.63 -6.41
CA PHE A 74 15.19 2.73 -5.09
C PHE A 74 14.33 2.48 -3.84
N TYR A 75 12.99 2.39 -3.93
CA TYR A 75 12.14 2.31 -2.72
C TYR A 75 10.95 1.37 -2.81
N ASN A 76 10.87 0.55 -3.85
CA ASN A 76 9.56 0.12 -4.34
C ASN A 76 9.60 -1.15 -5.20
N SER A 77 10.55 -2.05 -4.91
CA SER A 77 10.75 -3.35 -5.54
C SER A 77 10.19 -4.48 -4.68
N ASP A 78 9.86 -5.60 -5.31
CA ASP A 78 9.64 -6.86 -4.60
C ASP A 78 10.90 -7.71 -4.71
N SER A 79 11.43 -8.13 -3.56
CA SER A 79 12.62 -8.96 -3.46
C SER A 79 12.24 -10.44 -3.41
N PHE A 80 12.99 -11.25 -4.16
CA PHE A 80 12.83 -12.68 -4.27
C PHE A 80 14.16 -13.38 -3.99
N ALA A 81 14.08 -14.57 -3.43
CA ALA A 81 15.23 -15.44 -3.20
C ALA A 81 15.00 -16.80 -3.86
N LEU A 82 15.96 -17.22 -4.68
CA LEU A 82 16.06 -18.59 -5.19
C LEU A 82 17.14 -19.33 -4.42
N LYS A 83 16.78 -20.49 -3.86
CA LYS A 83 17.69 -21.34 -3.10
C LYS A 83 17.22 -22.79 -3.12
N PHE A 84 18.09 -23.71 -2.73
CA PHE A 84 17.70 -25.08 -2.47
C PHE A 84 17.22 -25.24 -1.01
N ASN A 85 16.16 -26.02 -0.81
CA ASN A 85 15.71 -26.40 0.53
C ASN A 85 16.53 -27.59 1.09
N GLU A 86 16.15 -28.09 2.27
CA GLU A 86 16.82 -29.22 2.94
C GLU A 86 16.75 -30.53 2.12
N ASN A 87 15.74 -30.68 1.26
CA ASN A 87 15.56 -31.82 0.37
C ASN A 87 16.32 -31.67 -0.97
N ASN A 88 17.11 -30.61 -1.14
CA ASN A 88 17.78 -30.25 -2.39
C ASN A 88 16.82 -29.93 -3.55
N GLU A 89 15.63 -29.44 -3.25
CA GLU A 89 14.65 -28.94 -4.22
C GLU A 89 14.80 -27.43 -4.36
N LEU A 90 14.81 -26.94 -5.60
CA LEU A 90 14.87 -25.51 -5.88
C LEU A 90 13.55 -24.85 -5.50
N ILE A 91 13.62 -23.81 -4.67
CA ILE A 91 12.47 -23.01 -4.24
C ILE A 91 12.70 -21.53 -4.55
N ILE A 92 11.60 -20.82 -4.77
CA ILE A 92 11.53 -19.36 -4.82
C ILE A 92 10.76 -18.84 -3.60
N GLU A 93 11.29 -17.81 -2.95
CA GLU A 93 10.72 -17.21 -1.75
C GLU A 93 10.49 -15.71 -1.91
N HIS A 94 9.43 -15.23 -1.26
CA HIS A 94 9.10 -13.81 -1.07
C HIS A 94 8.44 -13.60 0.30
N TYR A 95 9.18 -13.03 1.25
CA TYR A 95 8.79 -12.94 2.66
C TYR A 95 8.31 -14.29 3.24
N SER A 96 7.03 -14.40 3.58
CA SER A 96 6.42 -15.62 4.13
C SER A 96 5.80 -16.55 3.08
N ALA A 97 5.87 -16.18 1.79
CA ALA A 97 5.38 -17.00 0.69
C ALA A 97 6.54 -17.71 -0.02
N GLN A 98 6.33 -18.96 -0.42
CA GLN A 98 7.29 -19.74 -1.17
C GLN A 98 6.60 -20.67 -2.17
N ALA A 99 7.32 -21.10 -3.19
CA ALA A 99 6.89 -22.15 -4.13
C ALA A 99 8.08 -22.98 -4.61
N MET A 100 7.83 -24.25 -4.93
CA MET A 100 8.82 -25.12 -5.58
C MET A 100 8.96 -24.76 -7.06
N VAL A 101 10.17 -24.77 -7.58
CA VAL A 101 10.43 -24.53 -9.00
C VAL A 101 10.49 -25.87 -9.72
N TYR A 102 9.65 -26.07 -10.73
CA TYR A 102 9.57 -27.33 -11.50
C TYR A 102 10.36 -27.23 -12.81
N GLN A 103 10.46 -26.04 -13.39
CA GLN A 103 11.29 -25.73 -14.55
C GLN A 103 11.95 -24.37 -14.36
N ILE A 104 13.23 -24.23 -14.77
CA ILE A 104 13.96 -22.96 -14.58
C ILE A 104 13.29 -21.82 -15.37
N GLU A 105 12.70 -22.15 -16.52
CA GLU A 105 11.95 -21.24 -17.38
C GLU A 105 10.72 -20.61 -16.68
N GLN A 106 10.17 -21.29 -15.66
CA GLN A 106 9.09 -20.74 -14.84
C GLN A 106 9.54 -19.47 -14.10
N VAL A 107 10.82 -19.37 -13.71
CA VAL A 107 11.35 -18.17 -13.04
C VAL A 107 11.25 -16.96 -13.97
N TYR A 108 11.70 -17.09 -15.22
CA TYR A 108 11.70 -15.96 -16.16
C TYR A 108 10.29 -15.54 -16.55
N THR A 109 9.42 -16.50 -16.85
CA THR A 109 8.01 -16.22 -17.16
C THR A 109 7.24 -15.65 -15.96
N PHE A 110 7.62 -16.02 -14.73
CA PHE A 110 7.07 -15.45 -13.51
C PHE A 110 7.43 -13.96 -13.39
N ILE A 111 8.67 -13.59 -13.72
CA ILE A 111 9.11 -12.19 -13.71
C ILE A 111 8.30 -11.37 -14.72
N ASP A 112 8.04 -11.90 -15.91
CA ASP A 112 7.20 -11.22 -16.90
C ASP A 112 5.75 -11.07 -16.43
N ARG A 113 5.21 -12.08 -15.75
CA ARG A 113 3.90 -11.99 -15.09
C ARG A 113 3.86 -10.88 -14.03
N LEU A 114 4.91 -10.76 -13.20
CA LEU A 114 5.01 -9.68 -12.21
C LEU A 114 5.05 -8.30 -12.87
N LYS A 115 5.81 -8.13 -13.97
CA LYS A 115 5.83 -6.89 -14.74
C LYS A 115 4.44 -6.48 -15.23
N VAL A 116 3.63 -7.43 -15.68
CA VAL A 116 2.23 -7.16 -16.06
C VAL A 116 1.41 -6.68 -14.85
N GLU A 117 1.57 -7.33 -13.69
CA GLU A 117 0.88 -6.90 -12.46
C GLU A 117 1.29 -5.51 -11.99
N TYR A 118 2.58 -5.13 -12.10
CA TYR A 118 3.02 -3.76 -11.81
C TYR A 118 2.35 -2.74 -12.74
N LYS A 119 2.32 -3.02 -14.06
CA LYS A 119 1.65 -2.16 -15.03
C LYS A 119 0.15 -2.01 -14.70
N ASN A 120 -0.52 -3.11 -14.38
CA ASN A 120 -1.93 -3.10 -13.98
C ASN A 120 -2.15 -2.28 -12.70
N LYS A 121 -1.29 -2.44 -11.69
CA LYS A 121 -1.34 -1.66 -10.45
C LYS A 121 -1.17 -0.16 -10.72
N LYS A 122 -0.18 0.21 -11.54
CA LYS A 122 0.06 1.61 -11.93
C LYS A 122 -1.13 2.20 -12.68
N ALA A 123 -1.68 1.48 -13.66
CA ALA A 123 -2.86 1.92 -14.40
C ALA A 123 -4.08 2.14 -13.47
N ARG A 124 -4.32 1.24 -12.51
CA ARG A 124 -5.37 1.40 -11.49
C ARG A 124 -5.13 2.62 -10.61
N GLN A 125 -3.89 2.87 -10.22
CA GLN A 125 -3.53 4.05 -9.43
C GLN A 125 -3.78 5.34 -10.20
N LEU A 126 -3.31 5.46 -11.43
CA LEU A 126 -3.53 6.65 -12.27
C LEU A 126 -5.03 6.90 -12.48
N LYS A 127 -5.81 5.84 -12.72
CA LYS A 127 -7.27 5.94 -12.81
C LYS A 127 -7.88 6.48 -11.51
N ARG A 128 -7.45 5.95 -10.35
CA ARG A 128 -7.92 6.41 -9.04
C ARG A 128 -7.56 7.87 -8.77
N GLU A 129 -6.33 8.28 -9.08
CA GLU A 129 -5.88 9.67 -8.93
C GLU A 129 -6.72 10.63 -9.78
N LYS A 130 -6.98 10.27 -11.04
CA LYS A 130 -7.85 11.07 -11.92
C LYS A 130 -9.26 11.22 -11.36
N ILE A 131 -9.86 10.12 -10.88
CA ILE A 131 -11.21 10.15 -10.27
C ILE A 131 -11.20 10.99 -8.99
N ASN A 132 -10.20 10.81 -8.13
CA ASN A 132 -10.07 11.57 -6.89
C ASN A 132 -9.92 13.07 -7.17
N LYS A 133 -9.15 13.45 -8.20
CA LYS A 133 -8.99 14.86 -8.60
C LYS A 133 -10.32 15.51 -9.00
N LEU A 134 -11.16 14.80 -9.74
CA LEU A 134 -12.51 15.28 -10.07
C LEU A 134 -13.39 15.44 -8.82
N LYS A 135 -13.32 14.47 -7.90
CA LYS A 135 -14.06 14.54 -6.63
C LYS A 135 -13.58 15.68 -5.74
N GLN A 136 -12.27 15.91 -5.65
CA GLN A 136 -11.69 17.05 -4.94
C GLN A 136 -12.23 18.37 -5.49
N GLN A 137 -12.24 18.55 -6.81
CA GLN A 137 -12.79 19.75 -7.44
C GLN A 137 -14.27 19.96 -7.09
N ALA A 138 -15.08 18.90 -7.13
CA ALA A 138 -16.48 18.97 -6.74
C ALA A 138 -16.67 19.36 -5.26
N ILE A 139 -15.89 18.75 -4.36
CA ILE A 139 -15.90 19.09 -2.92
C ILE A 139 -15.53 20.55 -2.71
N VAL A 140 -14.39 20.98 -3.28
CA VAL A 140 -13.90 22.35 -3.12
C VAL A 140 -14.88 23.37 -3.70
N ALA A 141 -15.51 23.09 -4.84
CA ALA A 141 -16.52 23.95 -5.43
C ALA A 141 -17.72 24.14 -4.47
N LYS A 142 -18.23 23.05 -3.89
CA LYS A 142 -19.34 23.13 -2.94
C LYS A 142 -18.96 23.85 -1.65
N VAL A 143 -17.77 23.59 -1.11
CA VAL A 143 -17.29 24.30 0.08
C VAL A 143 -17.11 25.79 -0.21
N LYS A 144 -16.62 26.18 -1.39
CA LYS A 144 -16.53 27.61 -1.79
C LYS A 144 -17.89 28.30 -1.82
N GLU A 145 -18.91 27.62 -2.35
CA GLU A 145 -20.29 28.11 -2.35
C GLU A 145 -20.78 28.38 -0.92
N ILE A 146 -20.69 27.37 -0.05
CA ILE A 146 -21.11 27.47 1.36
C ILE A 146 -20.31 28.58 2.08
N ALA A 147 -18.98 28.61 1.89
CA ALA A 147 -18.10 29.60 2.52
C ALA A 147 -18.43 31.04 2.11
N LYS A 148 -18.81 31.25 0.84
CA LYS A 148 -19.22 32.56 0.33
C LYS A 148 -20.54 33.03 0.95
N GLU A 149 -21.50 32.12 1.09
CA GLU A 149 -22.81 32.41 1.68
C GLU A 149 -22.69 32.67 3.19
N ASP A 150 -21.99 31.81 3.91
CA ASP A 150 -21.93 31.82 5.38
C ASP A 150 -20.72 32.61 5.94
N ARG A 151 -19.94 33.22 5.03
CA ARG A 151 -18.81 34.11 5.31
C ARG A 151 -17.79 33.49 6.27
N PHE A 152 -17.25 32.32 5.93
CA PHE A 152 -16.15 31.72 6.66
C PHE A 152 -14.92 31.47 5.78
N GLU A 153 -13.76 31.39 6.43
CA GLU A 153 -12.51 31.01 5.79
C GLU A 153 -12.24 29.51 5.95
N PHE A 154 -11.64 28.90 4.94
CA PHE A 154 -11.27 27.50 4.98
C PHE A 154 -10.01 27.23 4.16
N TYR A 155 -9.35 26.10 4.43
CA TYR A 155 -8.37 25.52 3.52
C TYR A 155 -8.58 24.01 3.42
N VAL A 156 -7.98 23.39 2.42
CA VAL A 156 -8.10 21.94 2.19
C VAL A 156 -6.72 21.29 2.08
N ARG A 157 -6.62 20.05 2.55
CA ARG A 157 -5.45 19.20 2.37
C ARG A 157 -5.86 17.88 1.72
N GLU A 158 -5.14 17.51 0.69
CA GLU A 158 -5.44 16.33 -0.11
C GLU A 158 -4.74 15.09 0.44
N TYR A 159 -5.47 13.98 0.52
CA TYR A 159 -4.93 12.66 0.83
C TYR A 159 -5.36 11.65 -0.23
N SER A 160 -4.76 10.47 -0.23
CA SER A 160 -5.07 9.42 -1.23
C SER A 160 -6.49 8.86 -1.13
N ILE A 161 -7.13 8.95 0.04
CA ILE A 161 -8.45 8.36 0.33
C ILE A 161 -9.52 9.37 0.77
N LYS A 162 -9.12 10.60 1.09
CA LYS A 162 -9.99 11.63 1.64
C LYS A 162 -9.48 13.03 1.31
N LEU A 163 -10.35 14.02 1.42
CA LEU A 163 -9.99 15.42 1.53
C LEU A 163 -10.17 15.85 2.99
N LYS A 164 -9.17 16.50 3.57
CA LYS A 164 -9.29 17.14 4.88
C LYS A 164 -9.65 18.59 4.65
N LEU A 165 -10.79 19.01 5.17
CA LEU A 165 -11.28 20.38 5.15
C LEU A 165 -11.04 21.00 6.52
N THR A 166 -10.38 22.15 6.57
CA THR A 166 -10.20 22.89 7.81
C THR A 166 -10.91 24.22 7.70
N VAL A 167 -11.85 24.47 8.61
CA VAL A 167 -12.69 25.69 8.65
C VAL A 167 -12.27 26.53 9.84
N ARG A 168 -12.07 27.83 9.62
CA ARG A 168 -11.86 28.80 10.71
C ARG A 168 -13.20 29.14 11.35
N ILE A 169 -13.25 29.06 12.68
CA ILE A 169 -14.37 29.48 13.51
C ILE A 169 -13.92 30.67 14.37
N GLU A 170 -14.79 31.17 15.24
CA GLU A 170 -14.52 32.38 16.03
C GLU A 170 -13.32 32.20 16.98
N GLU A 171 -12.73 33.33 17.42
CA GLU A 171 -11.59 33.38 18.36
C GLU A 171 -10.32 32.65 17.89
N GLY A 172 -10.12 32.52 16.58
CA GLY A 172 -8.91 31.90 16.01
C GLY A 172 -8.88 30.37 16.13
N LYS A 173 -10.00 29.75 16.52
CA LYS A 173 -10.14 28.29 16.56
C LYS A 173 -10.41 27.74 15.15
N ILE A 174 -10.15 26.45 14.97
CA ILE A 174 -10.39 25.74 13.70
C ILE A 174 -11.13 24.42 13.96
N VAL A 175 -11.90 23.97 12.98
CA VAL A 175 -12.50 22.63 12.92
C VAL A 175 -11.94 21.90 11.72
N GLU A 176 -11.57 20.64 11.90
CA GLU A 176 -11.17 19.77 10.79
C GLU A 176 -12.26 18.73 10.50
N PHE A 177 -12.61 18.59 9.22
CA PHE A 177 -13.50 17.58 8.70
C PHE A 177 -12.73 16.67 7.76
N ASP A 178 -12.77 15.37 8.06
CA ASP A 178 -12.31 14.36 7.12
C ASP A 178 -13.46 13.98 6.17
N ILE A 179 -13.28 14.20 4.87
CA ILE A 179 -14.28 13.91 3.83
C ILE A 179 -13.76 12.77 2.94
N PRO A 180 -14.15 11.51 3.20
CA PRO A 180 -13.81 10.37 2.35
C PRO A 180 -14.36 10.53 0.93
N TYR A 181 -13.54 10.23 -0.09
CA TYR A 181 -13.97 10.38 -1.49
C TYR A 181 -15.12 9.46 -1.90
N ASN A 182 -15.35 8.37 -1.18
CA ASN A 182 -16.47 7.46 -1.43
C ASN A 182 -17.79 7.90 -0.78
N GLN A 183 -17.77 8.90 0.12
CA GLN A 183 -18.95 9.34 0.88
C GLN A 183 -19.18 10.85 0.80
N PHE A 184 -18.40 11.56 -0.02
CA PHE A 184 -18.40 13.02 -0.04
C PHE A 184 -19.77 13.63 -0.36
N GLN A 185 -20.60 12.99 -1.19
CA GLN A 185 -21.92 13.52 -1.53
C GLN A 185 -22.85 13.59 -0.32
N ASP A 186 -22.81 12.59 0.56
CA ASP A 186 -23.66 12.56 1.74
C ASP A 186 -23.14 13.54 2.79
N ILE A 187 -21.83 13.55 3.03
CA ILE A 187 -21.20 14.48 3.99
C ILE A 187 -21.45 15.94 3.60
N LEU A 188 -21.43 16.27 2.31
CA LEU A 188 -21.63 17.65 1.85
C LEU A 188 -23.07 18.15 2.01
N LYS A 189 -24.07 17.28 2.18
CA LYS A 189 -25.45 17.70 2.44
C LYS A 189 -25.58 18.38 3.81
N ASP A 190 -24.94 17.80 4.81
CA ASP A 190 -25.04 18.23 6.20
C ASP A 190 -23.88 19.15 6.63
N LEU A 191 -22.86 19.32 5.77
CA LEU A 191 -21.68 20.11 6.11
C LEU A 191 -22.03 21.54 6.56
N ARG A 192 -22.99 22.18 5.87
CA ARG A 192 -23.41 23.55 6.19
C ARG A 192 -24.03 23.64 7.58
N SER A 193 -24.99 22.77 7.89
CA SER A 193 -25.65 22.76 9.20
C SER A 193 -24.66 22.46 10.31
N VAL A 194 -23.77 21.48 10.12
CA VAL A 194 -22.75 21.15 11.13
C VAL A 194 -21.81 22.32 11.39
N ILE A 195 -21.34 23.04 10.36
CA ILE A 195 -20.51 24.23 10.57
C ILE A 195 -21.28 25.32 11.34
N HIS A 196 -22.56 25.52 11.01
CA HIS A 196 -23.41 26.48 11.70
C HIS A 196 -23.59 26.11 13.18
N ASP A 197 -23.96 24.87 13.47
CA ASP A 197 -24.21 24.38 14.82
C ASP A 197 -22.95 24.49 15.69
N ILE A 198 -21.78 24.15 15.13
CA ILE A 198 -20.50 24.30 15.85
C ILE A 198 -20.23 25.78 16.20
N ARG A 199 -20.51 26.70 15.28
CA ARG A 199 -20.32 28.14 15.54
C ARG A 199 -21.28 28.64 16.61
N GLU A 200 -22.55 28.26 16.56
CA GLU A 200 -23.55 28.66 17.56
C GLU A 200 -23.23 28.10 18.96
N LEU A 201 -22.82 26.82 19.05
CA LEU A 201 -22.36 26.23 20.31
C LEU A 201 -21.17 26.98 20.91
N GLN A 202 -20.21 27.40 20.08
CA GLN A 202 -19.09 28.20 20.57
C GLN A 202 -19.51 29.58 21.05
N LYS A 203 -20.41 30.27 20.33
CA LYS A 203 -20.96 31.55 20.76
C LYS A 203 -21.71 31.45 22.09
N SER A 204 -22.37 30.33 22.36
CA SER A 204 -23.02 30.08 23.65
C SER A 204 -22.03 29.73 24.78
N GLY A 205 -20.72 29.79 24.53
CA GLY A 205 -19.67 29.50 25.50
C GLY A 205 -19.34 28.02 25.66
N ILE A 206 -19.88 27.13 24.81
CA ILE A 206 -19.60 25.70 24.85
C ILE A 206 -18.30 25.44 24.08
N SER A 207 -17.31 24.89 24.78
CA SER A 207 -16.09 24.38 24.15
C SER A 207 -16.11 22.85 24.16
N PHE A 208 -15.64 22.25 23.08
CA PHE A 208 -15.60 20.79 22.95
C PHE A 208 -14.29 20.34 22.29
N LYS A 209 -13.88 19.12 22.63
CA LYS A 209 -12.73 18.45 22.06
C LYS A 209 -13.12 17.02 21.72
N ILE A 210 -12.92 16.63 20.47
CA ILE A 210 -13.10 15.23 20.05
C ILE A 210 -11.78 14.51 20.32
N LEU A 211 -11.83 13.51 21.18
CA LEU A 211 -10.70 12.65 21.52
C LEU A 211 -10.99 11.24 21.03
N ASN A 212 -9.97 10.57 20.49
CA ASN A 212 -10.09 9.14 20.22
C ASN A 212 -10.10 8.41 21.56
N ASP A 213 -11.12 7.60 21.80
CA ASP A 213 -11.08 6.68 22.93
C ASP A 213 -10.04 5.59 22.65
N SER A 214 -9.08 5.47 23.56
CA SER A 214 -8.05 4.45 23.48
C SER A 214 -8.54 3.08 23.96
N GLY A 215 -9.75 3.00 24.53
CA GLY A 215 -10.30 1.79 25.16
C GLY A 215 -9.51 1.33 26.39
N ARG A 216 -8.49 2.09 26.81
CA ARG A 216 -7.61 1.80 27.95
C ARG A 216 -7.76 2.82 29.09
N GLY A 217 -8.71 3.75 28.97
CA GLY A 217 -8.95 4.80 29.95
C GLY A 217 -9.96 4.38 31.01
N TYR A 218 -9.63 4.61 32.27
CA TYR A 218 -10.54 4.57 33.43
C TYR A 218 -11.51 5.76 33.41
N TYR A 219 -12.22 5.97 32.30
CA TYR A 219 -13.33 6.92 32.30
C TYR A 219 -14.51 6.23 33.00
N GLY A 220 -14.97 6.78 34.11
CA GLY A 220 -16.14 6.32 34.85
C GLY A 220 -17.41 6.66 34.08
N TRP A 221 -17.64 5.99 32.95
CA TRP A 221 -18.82 6.18 32.13
C TRP A 221 -20.06 5.87 32.96
N ILE A 222 -20.95 6.86 33.08
CA ILE A 222 -22.31 6.63 33.56
C ILE A 222 -23.09 6.12 32.35
N THR A 223 -23.43 4.83 32.37
CA THR A 223 -24.22 4.20 31.31
C THR A 223 -25.71 4.42 31.56
N PRO A 224 -26.57 4.38 30.52
CA PRO A 224 -28.02 4.46 30.72
C PRO A 224 -28.55 3.41 31.70
N ASP A 225 -27.94 2.22 31.74
CA ASP A 225 -28.30 1.15 32.69
C ASP A 225 -27.89 1.44 34.15
N SER A 226 -27.11 2.50 34.37
CA SER A 226 -26.66 2.95 35.70
C SER A 226 -27.38 4.21 36.20
N LEU A 227 -28.38 4.72 35.45
CA LEU A 227 -29.28 5.81 35.84
C LEU A 227 -30.57 5.26 36.47
#